data_AF-A0A2G8LFW0-F1
#
_entry.id   AF-A0A2G8LFW0-F1
#
_cell.length_a   1.000
_cell.length_b   1.000
_cell.length_c   1.000
_cell.angle_alpha   90.00
_cell.angle_beta   90.00
_cell.angle_gamma   90.00
#
_symmetry.space_group_name_H-M   'P 1'
#
loop_
_entity.id
_entity.type
_entity.pdbx_description
1 polymer ?
#
loop_
_entity_poly.entity_id
_entity_poly.type
_entity_poly.pdbx_seq_one_letter_code
_entity_poly.pdbx_strand_id
1 'polypeptide(L)'
;MVALKMKSIAKKNVVMSSEAMKEMAKQAKATRDERRTQMDARHAFLFEKLAEAIGIELTQVEDSVLGDEKTDGSRKLMFFYKKGSGRESLYSRAGTMPDSSSVTAQQAQKRLFITNGTSDPLSGMCYFFLRITPKAITTANIAQEINFSMMDCTNGKLLDGLSTLLSKVMVPALKSNELEMFVHSLSTAKDNMDGRVELSESDSLEGLLDTLKSPSDYLAAASVPDTVEKLEELCLQWCRQIEQVLAESEQMRKEADDIGPAAELDHWKKRMAKFNSLLEQVKSPRCKATVGVLHAANQRC
;
A
#
# COMPACT_ATOMS: atom_id res chain seq x y z
N MET A 1 -0.30 -48.56 3.18
CA MET A 1 -0.66 -47.16 3.49
C MET A 1 0.44 -46.62 4.42
N VAL A 2 1.46 -45.99 3.82
CA VAL A 2 2.69 -45.57 4.52
C VAL A 2 2.47 -44.17 5.08
N ALA A 3 2.54 -44.03 6.41
CA ALA A 3 2.42 -42.75 7.10
C ALA A 3 3.72 -41.94 6.96
N LEU A 4 3.67 -40.85 6.18
CA LEU A 4 4.72 -39.83 6.11
C LEU A 4 4.63 -38.94 7.36
N LYS A 5 5.49 -39.20 8.35
CA LYS A 5 5.77 -38.25 9.45
C LYS A 5 6.51 -37.04 8.88
N MET A 6 5.83 -35.90 8.76
CA MET A 6 6.49 -34.60 8.56
C MET A 6 7.28 -34.24 9.83
N LYS A 7 8.62 -34.20 9.74
CA LYS A 7 9.47 -33.59 10.77
C LYS A 7 9.29 -32.07 10.69
N SER A 8 8.77 -31.48 11.76
CA SER A 8 8.84 -30.04 12.01
C SER A 8 10.31 -29.62 12.08
N ILE A 9 10.75 -28.83 11.09
CA ILE A 9 12.03 -28.11 11.17
C ILE A 9 11.75 -26.86 11.98
N ALA A 10 12.05 -26.92 13.28
CA ALA A 10 12.13 -25.75 14.12
C ALA A 10 13.20 -24.80 13.54
N LYS A 11 12.77 -23.69 12.93
CA LYS A 11 13.67 -22.60 12.55
C LYS A 11 14.26 -22.02 13.84
N LYS A 12 15.54 -22.34 14.12
CA LYS A 12 16.30 -21.71 15.20
C LYS A 12 16.31 -20.19 14.97
N ASN A 13 15.70 -19.45 15.89
CA ASN A 13 15.92 -18.01 16.01
C ASN A 13 17.40 -17.82 16.41
N VAL A 14 18.25 -17.50 15.43
CA VAL A 14 19.64 -17.11 15.70
C VAL A 14 19.60 -15.68 16.23
N VAL A 15 19.69 -15.54 17.55
CA VAL A 15 20.06 -14.27 18.18
C VAL A 15 21.54 -14.07 17.87
N MET A 16 21.87 -13.10 17.02
CA MET A 16 23.25 -12.79 16.66
C MET A 16 24.01 -12.30 17.89
N SER A 17 25.23 -12.81 18.10
CA SER A 17 26.17 -12.29 19.11
C SER A 17 26.42 -10.78 18.90
N SER A 18 26.67 -10.04 19.99
CA SER A 18 27.10 -8.63 19.91
C SER A 18 28.36 -8.43 19.06
N GLU A 19 29.24 -9.43 19.02
CA GLU A 19 30.41 -9.46 18.14
C GLU A 19 30.03 -9.67 16.68
N ALA A 20 29.06 -10.55 16.39
CA ALA A 20 28.55 -10.77 15.04
C ALA A 20 27.84 -9.53 14.48
N MET A 21 27.12 -8.78 15.33
CA MET A 21 26.52 -7.49 14.94
C MET A 21 27.58 -6.42 14.65
N LYS A 22 28.65 -6.35 15.46
CA LYS A 22 29.78 -5.43 15.22
C LYS A 22 30.51 -5.76 13.92
N GLU A 23 30.77 -7.05 13.67
CA GLU A 23 31.46 -7.48 12.45
C GLU A 23 30.60 -7.22 11.20
N MET A 24 29.29 -7.49 11.27
CA MET A 24 28.35 -7.17 10.19
C MET A 24 28.28 -5.67 9.91
N ALA A 25 28.27 -4.83 10.95
CA ALA A 25 28.28 -3.37 10.79
C ALA A 25 29.60 -2.88 10.16
N LYS A 26 30.73 -3.47 10.55
CA LYS A 26 32.05 -3.18 9.98
C LYS A 26 32.13 -3.58 8.50
N GLN A 27 31.61 -4.76 8.14
CA GLN A 27 31.54 -5.21 6.76
C GLN A 27 30.63 -4.31 5.92
N ALA A 28 29.45 -3.95 6.41
CA ALA A 28 28.54 -3.03 5.73
C ALA A 28 29.18 -1.65 5.50
N LYS A 29 29.94 -1.14 6.48
CA LYS A 29 30.70 0.11 6.33
C LYS A 29 31.79 -0.01 5.26
N ALA A 30 32.57 -1.09 5.27
CA ALA A 30 33.61 -1.33 4.27
C ALA A 30 33.05 -1.40 2.84
N THR A 31 31.92 -2.11 2.65
CA THR A 31 31.24 -2.18 1.34
C THR A 31 30.75 -0.81 0.87
N ARG A 32 30.23 0.03 1.78
CA ARG A 32 29.82 1.41 1.43
C ARG A 32 31.01 2.26 1.03
N ASP A 33 32.11 2.19 1.77
CA ASP A 33 33.33 2.94 1.47
C ASP A 33 33.93 2.51 0.12
N GLU A 34 33.92 1.21 -0.18
CA GLU A 34 34.34 0.69 -1.49
C GLU A 34 33.46 1.24 -2.62
N ARG A 35 32.13 1.19 -2.47
CA ARG A 35 31.20 1.73 -3.49
C ARG A 35 31.35 3.24 -3.67
N ARG A 36 31.67 3.98 -2.59
CA ARG A 36 31.94 5.43 -2.65
C ARG A 36 33.14 5.74 -3.54
N THR A 37 34.15 4.86 -3.61
CA THR A 37 35.30 5.04 -4.53
C THR A 37 34.96 4.81 -6.01
N GLN A 38 33.89 4.09 -6.30
CA GLN A 38 33.42 3.82 -7.67
C GLN A 38 32.47 4.90 -8.20
N MET A 39 32.05 5.83 -7.33
CA MET A 39 31.21 6.95 -7.74
C MET A 39 31.99 7.96 -8.56
N ASP A 40 31.30 8.55 -9.52
CA ASP A 40 31.77 9.68 -10.30
C ASP A 40 30.78 10.85 -10.21
N ALA A 41 31.10 11.95 -10.88
CA ALA A 41 30.26 13.16 -10.89
C ALA A 41 28.83 12.94 -11.44
N ARG A 42 28.56 11.83 -12.17
CA ARG A 42 27.20 11.50 -12.60
C ARG A 42 26.35 11.02 -11.43
N HIS A 43 26.93 10.24 -10.53
CA HIS A 43 26.25 9.77 -9.33
C HIS A 43 25.99 10.93 -8.37
N ALA A 44 26.99 11.81 -8.19
CA ALA A 44 26.85 13.03 -7.39
C ALA A 44 25.68 13.90 -7.86
N PHE A 45 25.54 14.12 -9.18
CA PHE A 45 24.41 14.84 -9.75
C PHE A 45 23.04 14.25 -9.38
N LEU A 46 22.89 12.91 -9.44
CA LEU A 46 21.63 12.25 -9.06
C LEU A 46 21.35 12.41 -7.56
N PHE A 47 22.37 12.28 -6.73
CA PHE A 47 22.23 12.36 -5.28
C PHE A 47 21.95 13.78 -4.80
N GLU A 48 22.53 14.79 -5.44
CA GLU A 48 22.21 16.20 -5.21
C GLU A 48 20.73 16.48 -5.52
N LYS A 49 20.22 15.96 -6.65
CA LYS A 49 18.80 16.12 -7.00
C LYS A 49 17.86 15.43 -6.01
N LEU A 50 18.24 14.26 -5.51
CA LEU A 50 17.49 13.57 -4.45
C LEU A 50 17.54 14.35 -3.14
N ALA A 51 18.72 14.83 -2.73
CA ALA A 51 18.91 15.60 -1.50
C ALA A 51 18.07 16.88 -1.52
N GLU A 52 18.09 17.61 -2.63
CA GLU A 52 17.28 18.81 -2.88
C GLU A 52 15.78 18.50 -2.77
N ALA A 53 15.31 17.44 -3.44
CA ALA A 53 13.89 17.11 -3.49
C ALA A 53 13.35 16.54 -2.17
N ILE A 54 14.16 15.76 -1.45
CA ILE A 54 13.77 15.15 -0.16
C ILE A 54 13.95 16.16 0.99
N GLY A 55 14.86 17.12 0.87
CA GLY A 55 15.22 18.06 1.93
C GLY A 55 16.09 17.42 3.02
N ILE A 56 17.06 16.59 2.62
CA ILE A 56 18.05 15.96 3.52
C ILE A 56 19.48 16.22 3.02
N GLU A 57 20.47 15.99 3.87
CA GLU A 57 21.88 16.18 3.49
C GLU A 57 22.32 15.16 2.43
N LEU A 58 23.22 15.57 1.53
CA LEU A 58 23.78 14.72 0.50
C LEU A 58 24.44 13.45 1.07
N THR A 59 25.13 13.58 2.21
CA THR A 59 25.76 12.47 2.93
C THR A 59 24.73 11.42 3.37
N GLN A 60 23.52 11.84 3.78
CA GLN A 60 22.44 10.94 4.18
C GLN A 60 21.87 10.18 2.97
N VAL A 61 21.80 10.84 1.80
CA VAL A 61 21.41 10.19 0.53
C VAL A 61 22.46 9.15 0.14
N GLU A 62 23.74 9.53 0.12
CA GLU A 62 24.84 8.62 -0.20
C GLU A 62 24.84 7.39 0.71
N ASP A 63 24.81 7.58 2.02
CA ASP A 63 24.88 6.48 2.98
C ASP A 63 23.68 5.53 2.83
N SER A 64 22.50 6.06 2.49
CA SER A 64 21.29 5.27 2.25
C SER A 64 21.36 4.47 0.95
N VAL A 65 21.75 5.13 -0.15
CA VAL A 65 21.80 4.52 -1.49
C VAL A 65 22.94 3.51 -1.60
N LEU A 66 24.13 3.85 -1.12
CA LEU A 66 25.30 2.97 -1.15
C LEU A 66 25.14 1.77 -0.23
N GLY A 67 24.30 1.88 0.81
CA GLY A 67 23.91 0.78 1.67
C GLY A 67 22.93 -0.21 1.06
N ASP A 68 22.33 0.09 -0.10
CA ASP A 68 21.36 -0.77 -0.76
C ASP A 68 22.04 -1.69 -1.78
N GLU A 69 21.78 -2.99 -1.73
CA GLU A 69 22.35 -3.97 -2.67
C GLU A 69 21.72 -3.89 -4.07
N LYS A 70 20.58 -3.22 -4.22
CA LYS A 70 19.80 -3.13 -5.46
C LYS A 70 20.32 -2.09 -6.47
N THR A 71 21.52 -1.55 -6.29
CA THR A 71 22.17 -0.63 -7.26
C THR A 71 22.60 -1.40 -8.52
N ASP A 72 21.66 -1.83 -9.36
CA ASP A 72 21.97 -2.28 -10.71
C ASP A 72 21.93 -1.05 -11.65
N GLY A 73 22.86 -0.97 -12.61
CA GLY A 73 22.97 0.15 -13.56
C GLY A 73 21.84 0.20 -14.60
N SER A 74 20.60 -0.12 -14.24
CA SER A 74 19.46 -0.13 -15.15
C SER A 74 19.09 1.26 -15.67
N ARG A 75 18.34 1.28 -16.78
CA ARG A 75 17.87 2.50 -17.45
C ARG A 75 16.85 3.32 -16.64
N LYS A 76 16.42 2.81 -15.49
CA LYS A 76 15.43 3.41 -14.59
C LYS A 76 15.93 3.25 -13.17
N LEU A 77 16.26 4.35 -12.52
CA LEU A 77 16.58 4.34 -11.09
C LEU A 77 15.38 4.90 -10.35
N MET A 78 14.75 4.08 -9.53
CA MET A 78 13.62 4.45 -8.68
C MET A 78 14.06 4.40 -7.22
N PHE A 79 13.80 5.49 -6.51
CA PHE A 79 14.13 5.71 -5.12
C PHE A 79 12.83 5.96 -4.35
N PHE A 80 12.59 5.18 -3.29
CA PHE A 80 11.48 5.41 -2.39
C PHE A 80 11.93 6.04 -1.10
N TYR A 81 11.20 7.06 -0.71
CA TYR A 81 11.32 7.68 0.60
C TYR A 81 10.01 7.51 1.36
N LYS A 82 10.08 6.74 2.46
CA LYS A 82 8.98 6.66 3.42
C LYS A 82 9.36 7.47 4.65
N LYS A 83 8.60 8.53 4.94
CA LYS A 83 8.70 9.22 6.24
C LYS A 83 8.18 8.24 7.28
N GLY A 84 9.03 7.82 8.21
CA GLY A 84 8.66 6.84 9.22
C GLY A 84 7.43 7.31 10.01
N SER A 85 6.32 6.58 9.89
CA SER A 85 5.29 6.57 10.93
C SER A 85 5.85 5.75 12.08
N GLY A 86 5.74 6.26 13.31
CA GLY A 86 6.38 5.68 14.51
C GLY A 86 5.95 4.25 14.90
N ARG A 87 5.28 3.49 14.03
CA ARG A 87 4.85 2.09 14.26
C ARG A 87 4.85 1.19 13.01
N GLU A 88 5.62 1.51 11.96
CA GLU A 88 5.75 0.60 10.78
C GLU A 88 7.21 0.31 10.38
N SER A 89 8.04 -0.02 11.37
CA SER A 89 9.17 -0.91 11.16
C SER A 89 8.81 -2.23 11.83
N LEU A 90 9.05 -3.36 11.15
CA LEU A 90 8.79 -4.75 11.54
C LEU A 90 7.61 -5.48 10.84
N TYR A 91 7.43 -5.33 9.52
CA TYR A 91 6.81 -6.41 8.73
C TYR A 91 7.63 -6.73 7.48
N SER A 92 8.86 -7.14 7.72
CA SER A 92 9.51 -8.20 6.94
C SER A 92 10.12 -9.23 7.88
N ARG A 93 9.32 -9.78 8.80
CA ARG A 93 9.61 -11.08 9.41
C ARG A 93 8.36 -11.70 9.99
N ALA A 94 8.20 -12.98 9.70
CA ALA A 94 7.19 -13.87 10.25
C ALA A 94 7.07 -13.71 11.78
N GLY A 95 5.84 -13.87 12.26
CA GLY A 95 5.36 -13.40 13.56
C GLY A 95 6.13 -13.85 14.80
N THR A 96 5.99 -13.04 15.84
CA THR A 96 5.89 -13.45 17.26
C THR A 96 5.56 -12.20 18.08
N MET A 97 4.68 -12.36 19.06
CA MET A 97 4.15 -11.32 19.96
C MET A 97 5.26 -10.58 20.73
N PRO A 98 5.07 -9.30 21.12
CA PRO A 98 6.08 -8.57 21.88
C PRO A 98 5.91 -8.81 23.39
N ASP A 99 7.01 -9.15 24.05
CA ASP A 99 7.15 -9.01 25.49
C ASP A 99 8.35 -8.09 25.79
N SER A 100 8.03 -6.95 26.39
CA SER A 100 8.77 -6.16 27.37
C SER A 100 10.30 -5.94 27.23
N SER A 101 10.63 -4.65 27.03
CA SER A 101 11.80 -3.90 27.54
C SER A 101 13.17 -3.98 26.83
N SER A 102 13.47 -2.97 26.00
CA SER A 102 14.73 -2.21 26.07
C SER A 102 14.62 -0.87 25.34
N VAL A 103 15.01 0.17 26.06
CA VAL A 103 15.00 1.60 25.70
C VAL A 103 16.00 1.88 24.58
N THR A 104 15.50 2.12 23.37
CA THR A 104 15.87 3.24 22.52
C THR A 104 14.76 3.36 21.51
N ALA A 105 13.93 4.41 21.65
CA ALA A 105 13.06 4.83 20.56
C ALA A 105 13.99 5.22 19.40
N GLN A 106 14.32 4.27 18.53
CA GLN A 106 14.87 4.58 17.21
C GLN A 106 13.84 5.51 16.58
N GLN A 107 14.18 6.80 16.52
CA GLN A 107 13.46 7.80 15.74
C GLN A 107 13.05 7.14 14.44
N ALA A 108 11.75 7.13 14.16
CA ALA A 108 11.13 6.48 13.02
C ALA A 108 12.01 6.69 11.78
N GLN A 109 12.77 5.66 11.39
CA GLN A 109 13.85 5.85 10.43
C GLN A 109 13.24 6.25 9.09
N LYS A 110 13.50 7.49 8.68
CA LYS A 110 13.32 7.93 7.30
C LYS A 110 14.15 6.99 6.43
N ARG A 111 13.51 6.13 5.65
CA ARG A 111 14.22 5.12 4.84
C ARG A 111 14.14 5.53 3.38
N LEU A 112 15.27 5.97 2.85
CA LEU A 112 15.52 6.04 1.41
C LEU A 112 16.09 4.69 0.96
N PHE A 113 15.50 4.09 -0.06
CA PHE A 113 15.98 2.82 -0.62
C PHE A 113 15.70 2.72 -2.11
N ILE A 114 16.42 1.84 -2.79
CA ILE A 114 16.29 1.58 -4.22
C ILE A 114 15.33 0.41 -4.43
N THR A 115 14.60 0.46 -5.54
CA THR A 115 13.58 -0.53 -5.86
C THR A 115 13.50 -0.77 -7.37
N ASN A 116 13.03 -1.93 -7.74
CA ASN A 116 12.61 -2.24 -9.10
C ASN A 116 11.09 -2.08 -9.31
N GLY A 117 10.36 -1.67 -8.26
CA GLY A 117 8.91 -1.49 -8.29
C GLY A 117 8.09 -2.78 -8.35
N THR A 118 8.71 -3.96 -8.26
CA THR A 118 8.00 -5.26 -8.29
C THR A 118 7.93 -5.94 -6.94
N SER A 119 8.94 -5.73 -6.08
CA SER A 119 9.07 -6.42 -4.79
C SER A 119 8.61 -5.59 -3.59
N ASP A 120 8.58 -4.26 -3.73
CA ASP A 120 8.31 -3.33 -2.64
C ASP A 120 7.00 -2.57 -2.90
N PRO A 121 6.07 -2.47 -1.93
CA PRO A 121 4.84 -1.70 -2.11
C PRO A 121 5.12 -0.20 -2.14
N LEU A 122 4.50 0.48 -3.11
CA LEU A 122 4.59 1.93 -3.32
C LEU A 122 3.79 2.69 -2.24
N SER A 123 4.44 2.99 -1.11
CA SER A 123 3.78 3.52 0.11
C SER A 123 4.44 4.78 0.70
N GLY A 124 4.91 5.69 -0.15
CA GLY A 124 5.56 6.94 0.25
C GLY A 124 5.87 7.85 -0.94
N MET A 125 6.88 8.70 -0.81
CA MET A 125 7.35 9.53 -1.92
C MET A 125 8.22 8.67 -2.85
N CYS A 126 7.84 8.63 -4.13
CA CYS A 126 8.63 8.07 -5.21
C CYS A 126 9.46 9.16 -5.86
N TYR A 127 10.75 8.92 -6.04
CA TYR A 127 11.65 9.74 -6.85
C TYR A 127 12.27 8.85 -7.90
N PHE A 128 12.28 9.28 -9.15
CA PHE A 128 12.81 8.43 -10.20
C PHE A 128 13.50 9.23 -11.29
N PHE A 129 14.54 8.60 -11.84
CA PHE A 129 15.31 9.12 -12.95
C PHE A 129 15.07 8.26 -14.18
N LEU A 130 14.66 8.90 -15.27
CA LEU A 130 14.44 8.25 -16.55
C LEU A 130 15.49 8.72 -17.55
N ARG A 131 16.23 7.75 -18.09
CA ARG A 131 17.04 7.93 -19.28
C ARG A 131 16.17 7.68 -20.51
N ILE A 132 15.84 8.74 -21.23
CA ILE A 132 15.04 8.68 -22.47
C ILE A 132 15.90 8.60 -23.74
N THR A 133 17.23 8.60 -23.58
CA THR A 133 18.20 8.62 -24.69
C THR A 133 19.01 7.33 -24.77
N PRO A 134 19.32 6.83 -25.99
CA PRO A 134 20.29 5.76 -26.16
C PRO A 134 21.74 6.25 -26.02
N LYS A 135 22.00 7.57 -26.08
CA LYS A 135 23.36 8.13 -25.96
C LYS A 135 23.97 7.85 -24.59
N ALA A 136 25.28 7.65 -24.54
CA ALA A 136 25.99 7.47 -23.28
C ALA A 136 25.84 8.72 -22.40
N ILE A 137 25.58 8.51 -21.11
CA ILE A 137 25.45 9.60 -20.14
C ILE A 137 26.84 10.01 -19.66
N THR A 138 27.17 11.27 -19.89
CA THR A 138 28.40 11.94 -19.49
C THR A 138 28.07 13.04 -18.49
N THR A 139 29.09 13.54 -17.78
CA THR A 139 28.93 14.68 -16.87
C THR A 139 28.41 15.93 -17.57
N ALA A 140 28.73 16.11 -18.86
CA ALA A 140 28.31 17.26 -19.65
C ALA A 140 26.84 17.20 -20.11
N ASN A 141 26.30 16.00 -20.36
CA ASN A 141 24.94 15.84 -20.91
C ASN A 141 23.90 15.37 -19.89
N ILE A 142 24.31 14.95 -18.68
CA ILE A 142 23.41 14.32 -17.70
C ILE A 142 22.19 15.18 -17.37
N ALA A 143 22.37 16.50 -17.20
CA ALA A 143 21.28 17.41 -16.87
C ALA A 143 20.24 17.55 -18.00
N GLN A 144 20.61 17.26 -19.24
CA GLN A 144 19.73 17.34 -20.41
C GLN A 144 19.10 15.99 -20.76
N GLU A 145 19.84 14.90 -20.55
CA GLU A 145 19.49 13.56 -21.03
C GLU A 145 18.78 12.70 -19.95
N ILE A 146 18.86 13.11 -18.67
CA ILE A 146 18.16 12.47 -17.55
C ILE A 146 16.98 13.32 -17.10
N ASN A 147 15.79 12.71 -17.06
CA ASN A 147 14.60 13.32 -16.48
C ASN A 147 14.46 12.88 -15.03
N PHE A 148 14.40 13.87 -14.12
CA PHE A 148 14.07 13.64 -12.73
C PHE A 148 12.58 13.91 -12.52
N SER A 149 11.91 13.03 -11.79
CA SER A 149 10.49 13.19 -11.47
C SER A 149 10.19 12.60 -10.11
N MET A 150 9.11 13.09 -9.51
CA MET A 150 8.64 12.63 -8.21
C MET A 150 7.13 12.45 -8.21
N MET A 151 6.67 11.52 -7.37
CA MET A 151 5.28 11.14 -7.28
C MET A 151 4.95 10.78 -5.84
N ASP A 152 3.93 11.42 -5.27
CA ASP A 152 3.43 11.09 -3.93
C ASP A 152 2.53 9.85 -4.02
N CYS A 153 2.98 8.75 -3.39
CA CYS A 153 2.24 7.50 -3.27
C CYS A 153 1.92 7.19 -1.79
N THR A 154 2.01 8.19 -0.91
CA THR A 154 1.78 8.02 0.52
C THR A 154 0.33 7.59 0.77
N ASN A 155 0.10 6.72 1.77
CA ASN A 155 -1.23 6.22 2.13
C ASN A 155 -2.00 5.56 0.97
N GLY A 156 -1.32 4.84 0.08
CA GLY A 156 -1.96 4.12 -1.03
C GLY A 156 -2.38 5.01 -2.21
N LYS A 157 -1.98 6.29 -2.22
CA LYS A 157 -2.33 7.28 -3.26
C LYS A 157 -1.55 7.15 -4.56
N LEU A 158 -1.16 5.93 -4.94
CA LEU A 158 -0.40 5.69 -6.18
C LEU A 158 -1.13 6.24 -7.42
N LEU A 159 -2.44 5.96 -7.52
CA LEU A 159 -3.25 6.43 -8.65
C LEU A 159 -3.37 7.95 -8.66
N ASP A 160 -3.40 8.60 -7.49
CA ASP A 160 -3.40 10.07 -7.38
C ASP A 160 -2.08 10.67 -7.85
N GLY A 161 -0.98 10.10 -7.37
CA GLY A 161 0.35 10.51 -7.77
C GLY A 161 0.52 10.40 -9.28
N LEU A 162 0.09 9.26 -9.86
CA LEU A 162 0.20 9.02 -11.30
C LEU A 162 -0.73 9.95 -12.09
N SER A 163 -1.98 10.10 -11.66
CA SER A 163 -2.94 11.01 -12.29
C SER A 163 -2.44 12.45 -12.25
N THR A 164 -1.85 12.88 -11.14
CA THR A 164 -1.27 14.22 -10.99
C THR A 164 -0.08 14.42 -11.93
N LEU A 165 0.84 13.46 -11.99
CA LEU A 165 2.00 13.52 -12.88
C LEU A 165 1.56 13.61 -14.34
N LEU A 166 0.64 12.75 -14.75
CA LEU A 166 0.17 12.70 -16.13
C LEU A 166 -0.62 13.97 -16.50
N SER A 167 -1.56 14.38 -15.66
CA SER A 167 -2.43 15.53 -15.94
C SER A 167 -1.71 16.88 -15.89
N LYS A 168 -0.80 17.08 -14.92
CA LYS A 168 -0.15 18.39 -14.71
C LYS A 168 1.16 18.56 -15.46
N VAL A 169 1.85 17.47 -15.78
CA VAL A 169 3.18 17.53 -16.41
C VAL A 169 3.13 16.98 -17.84
N MET A 170 2.67 15.74 -18.00
CA MET A 170 2.80 15.04 -19.29
C MET A 170 1.78 15.51 -20.34
N VAL A 171 0.51 15.75 -19.95
CA VAL A 171 -0.53 16.24 -20.86
C VAL A 171 -0.15 17.62 -21.43
N PRO A 172 0.21 18.65 -20.62
CA PRO A 172 0.61 19.95 -21.17
C PRO A 172 1.87 19.88 -22.04
N ALA A 173 2.82 19.01 -21.69
CA ALA A 173 4.08 18.86 -22.42
C ALA A 173 3.91 18.15 -23.77
N LEU A 174 3.07 17.11 -23.82
CA LEU A 174 2.91 16.26 -25.01
C LEU A 174 1.71 16.66 -25.88
N LYS A 175 0.72 17.36 -25.32
CA LYS A 175 -0.54 17.75 -25.98
C LYS A 175 -1.21 16.57 -26.71
N SER A 176 -1.17 15.40 -26.08
CA SER A 176 -1.69 14.16 -26.66
C SER A 176 -3.13 13.91 -26.19
N ASN A 177 -4.06 13.84 -27.14
CA ASN A 177 -5.45 13.50 -26.88
C ASN A 177 -5.61 12.08 -26.29
N GLU A 178 -4.78 11.12 -26.72
CA GLU A 178 -4.78 9.76 -26.14
C GLU A 178 -4.42 9.78 -24.66
N LEU A 179 -3.45 10.61 -24.28
CA LEU A 179 -3.03 10.75 -22.90
C LEU A 179 -4.10 11.44 -22.05
N GLU A 180 -4.81 12.44 -22.60
CA GLU A 180 -5.95 13.07 -21.95
C GLU A 180 -7.08 12.07 -21.67
N MET A 181 -7.44 11.23 -22.65
CA MET A 181 -8.43 10.17 -22.46
C MET A 181 -7.98 9.14 -21.42
N PHE A 182 -6.68 8.80 -21.40
CA PHE A 182 -6.12 7.90 -20.39
C PHE A 182 -6.22 8.49 -18.98
N VAL A 183 -5.86 9.77 -18.81
CA VAL A 183 -5.97 10.49 -17.53
C VAL A 183 -7.42 10.55 -17.07
N HIS A 184 -8.36 10.81 -17.96
CA HIS A 184 -9.78 10.79 -17.63
C HIS A 184 -10.24 9.40 -17.16
N SER A 185 -9.84 8.34 -17.87
CA SER A 185 -10.15 6.96 -17.48
C SER A 185 -9.55 6.60 -16.12
N LEU A 186 -8.32 7.04 -15.84
CA LEU A 186 -7.64 6.85 -14.56
C LEU A 186 -8.37 7.58 -13.42
N SER A 187 -8.83 8.81 -13.67
CA SER A 187 -9.63 9.57 -12.70
C SER A 187 -10.95 8.86 -12.38
N THR A 188 -11.65 8.36 -13.39
CA THR A 188 -12.89 7.60 -13.20
C THR A 188 -12.66 6.30 -12.43
N ALA A 189 -11.58 5.58 -12.73
CA ALA A 189 -11.21 4.37 -11.99
C ALA A 189 -10.94 4.67 -10.52
N LYS A 190 -10.21 5.75 -10.24
CA LYS A 190 -9.95 6.22 -8.87
C LYS A 190 -11.24 6.57 -8.14
N ASP A 191 -12.11 7.39 -8.74
CA ASP A 191 -13.39 7.77 -8.12
C ASP A 191 -14.25 6.55 -7.79
N ASN A 192 -14.25 5.53 -8.65
CA ASN A 192 -14.96 4.28 -8.40
C ASN A 192 -14.35 3.47 -7.25
N MET A 193 -13.03 3.53 -7.06
CA MET A 193 -12.36 2.91 -5.92
C MET A 193 -12.63 3.65 -4.62
N ASP A 194 -12.58 4.99 -4.62
CA ASP A 194 -12.89 5.81 -3.45
C ASP A 194 -14.36 5.67 -3.02
N GLY A 195 -15.26 5.44 -4.00
CA GLY A 195 -16.68 5.18 -3.76
C GLY A 195 -17.02 3.73 -3.34
N ARG A 196 -16.02 2.85 -3.18
CA ARG A 196 -16.24 1.46 -2.78
C ARG A 196 -16.82 1.40 -1.37
N VAL A 197 -17.88 0.63 -1.20
CA VAL A 197 -18.47 0.37 0.12
C VAL A 197 -17.77 -0.83 0.76
N GLU A 198 -17.28 -0.64 1.98
CA GLU A 198 -16.77 -1.72 2.83
C GLU A 198 -17.54 -1.72 4.14
N LEU A 199 -18.20 -2.84 4.45
CA LEU A 199 -18.91 -2.99 5.71
C LEU A 199 -17.91 -3.07 6.86
N SER A 200 -18.26 -2.47 8.01
CA SER A 200 -17.38 -2.35 9.17
C SER A 200 -16.87 -3.70 9.68
N GLU A 201 -15.70 -3.69 10.27
CA GLU A 201 -15.15 -4.82 11.02
C GLU A 201 -15.32 -4.58 12.51
N SER A 202 -15.33 -5.67 13.30
CA SER A 202 -15.36 -5.61 14.76
C SER A 202 -14.08 -6.21 15.29
N ASP A 203 -13.28 -5.41 16.01
CA ASP A 203 -12.03 -5.84 16.64
C ASP A 203 -12.26 -7.03 17.59
N SER A 204 -13.44 -7.10 18.20
CA SER A 204 -13.81 -8.19 19.12
C SER A 204 -14.09 -9.54 18.43
N LEU A 205 -14.24 -9.54 17.10
CA LEU A 205 -14.54 -10.72 16.26
C LEU A 205 -13.44 -10.99 15.24
N GLU A 206 -12.27 -10.36 15.39
CA GLU A 206 -11.14 -10.47 14.45
C GLU A 206 -10.74 -11.95 14.25
N GLY A 207 -10.70 -12.38 13.00
CA GLY A 207 -10.35 -13.75 12.61
C GLY A 207 -11.39 -14.82 12.97
N LEU A 208 -12.39 -14.55 13.81
CA LEU A 208 -13.44 -15.53 14.14
C LEU A 208 -14.26 -15.87 12.90
N LEU A 209 -14.73 -14.85 12.17
CA LEU A 209 -15.58 -15.02 10.98
C LEU A 209 -14.90 -15.85 9.89
N ASP A 210 -13.57 -15.81 9.79
CA ASP A 210 -12.80 -16.59 8.82
C ASP A 210 -12.77 -18.09 9.15
N THR A 211 -13.05 -18.46 10.40
CA THR A 211 -13.11 -19.86 10.85
C THR A 211 -14.49 -20.49 10.66
N LEU A 212 -15.55 -19.70 10.53
CA LEU A 212 -16.93 -20.15 10.42
C LEU A 212 -17.25 -20.56 8.97
N LYS A 213 -17.06 -21.84 8.62
CA LYS A 213 -17.22 -22.33 7.23
C LYS A 213 -18.31 -23.37 7.06
N SER A 214 -18.78 -23.98 8.14
CA SER A 214 -19.74 -25.08 8.09
C SER A 214 -20.95 -24.85 9.01
N PRO A 215 -22.07 -25.54 8.77
CA PRO A 215 -23.24 -25.49 9.66
C PRO A 215 -22.93 -25.89 11.11
N SER A 216 -22.00 -26.81 11.32
CA SER A 216 -21.55 -27.21 12.66
C SER A 216 -20.84 -26.07 13.39
N ASP A 217 -20.02 -25.29 12.67
CA ASP A 217 -19.34 -24.11 13.21
C ASP A 217 -20.37 -23.05 13.63
N TYR A 218 -21.41 -22.85 12.81
CA TYR A 218 -22.49 -21.92 13.13
C TYR A 218 -23.24 -22.34 14.38
N LEU A 219 -23.55 -23.63 14.52
CA LEU A 219 -24.21 -24.18 15.71
C LEU A 219 -23.35 -24.06 16.98
N ALA A 220 -22.02 -24.22 16.85
CA ALA A 220 -21.09 -24.04 17.95
C ALA A 220 -21.03 -22.57 18.38
N ALA A 221 -20.83 -21.64 17.44
CA ALA A 221 -20.81 -20.21 17.72
C ALA A 221 -22.16 -19.71 18.29
N ALA A 222 -23.28 -20.21 17.77
CA ALA A 222 -24.62 -19.90 18.24
C ALA A 222 -24.92 -20.43 19.66
N SER A 223 -24.09 -21.30 20.22
CA SER A 223 -24.21 -21.75 21.62
C SER A 223 -23.51 -20.83 22.61
N VAL A 224 -22.77 -19.83 22.13
CA VAL A 224 -22.00 -18.89 22.94
C VAL A 224 -22.72 -17.54 22.96
N PRO A 225 -23.41 -17.16 24.07
CA PRO A 225 -24.23 -15.95 24.11
C PRO A 225 -23.48 -14.66 23.78
N ASP A 226 -22.25 -14.51 24.31
CA ASP A 226 -21.38 -13.35 24.04
C ASP A 226 -21.03 -13.20 22.55
N THR A 227 -20.82 -14.31 21.85
CA THR A 227 -20.58 -14.30 20.40
C THR A 227 -21.84 -13.88 19.64
N VAL A 228 -23.01 -14.36 20.06
CA VAL A 228 -24.28 -14.00 19.42
C VAL A 228 -24.56 -12.50 19.60
N GLU A 229 -24.41 -11.96 20.81
CA GLU A 229 -24.60 -10.54 21.10
C GLU A 229 -23.70 -9.64 20.24
N LYS A 230 -22.41 -9.97 20.13
CA LYS A 230 -21.47 -9.22 19.28
C LYS A 230 -21.80 -9.31 17.79
N LEU A 231 -22.29 -10.46 17.33
CA LEU A 231 -22.71 -10.64 15.94
C LEU A 231 -24.02 -9.88 15.64
N GLU A 232 -24.94 -9.78 16.60
CA GLU A 232 -26.14 -8.95 16.49
C GLU A 232 -25.78 -7.46 16.39
N GLU A 233 -24.88 -6.97 17.25
CA GLU A 233 -24.39 -5.60 17.20
C GLU A 233 -23.73 -5.28 15.85
N LEU A 234 -22.85 -6.16 15.38
CA LEU A 234 -22.19 -6.02 14.08
C LEU A 234 -23.21 -6.02 12.92
N CYS A 235 -24.20 -6.91 12.95
CA CYS A 235 -25.26 -6.98 11.95
C CYS A 235 -26.09 -5.69 11.93
N LEU A 236 -26.46 -5.16 13.10
CA LEU A 236 -27.17 -3.88 13.23
C LEU A 236 -26.34 -2.72 12.69
N GLN A 237 -25.03 -2.70 12.94
CA GLN A 237 -24.13 -1.69 12.38
C GLN A 237 -24.10 -1.76 10.85
N TRP A 238 -24.02 -2.96 10.27
CA TRP A 238 -24.09 -3.14 8.82
C TRP A 238 -25.43 -2.69 8.24
N CYS A 239 -26.56 -2.99 8.89
CA CYS A 239 -27.87 -2.49 8.46
C CYS A 239 -27.90 -0.95 8.39
N ARG A 240 -27.40 -0.27 9.44
CA ARG A 240 -27.30 1.20 9.45
C ARG A 240 -26.39 1.74 8.34
N GLN A 241 -25.25 1.09 8.09
CA GLN A 241 -24.35 1.49 7.00
C GLN A 241 -25.00 1.32 5.62
N ILE A 242 -25.71 0.20 5.41
CA ILE A 242 -26.45 -0.07 4.17
C ILE A 242 -27.54 0.99 3.98
N GLU A 243 -28.34 1.26 5.01
CA GLU A 243 -29.38 2.29 4.99
C GLU A 243 -28.80 3.67 4.65
N GLN A 244 -27.67 4.04 5.24
CA GLN A 244 -26.98 5.30 4.92
C GLN A 244 -26.56 5.34 3.44
N VAL A 245 -25.92 4.27 2.94
CA VAL A 245 -25.50 4.19 1.53
C VAL A 245 -26.70 4.29 0.59
N LEU A 246 -27.82 3.64 0.92
CA LEU A 246 -29.06 3.70 0.17
C LEU A 246 -29.65 5.11 0.18
N ALA A 247 -29.74 5.75 1.35
CA ALA A 247 -30.26 7.11 1.50
C ALA A 247 -29.43 8.14 0.74
N GLU A 248 -28.09 8.10 0.87
CA GLU A 248 -27.18 8.96 0.11
C GLU A 248 -27.31 8.74 -1.40
N SER A 249 -27.57 7.49 -1.82
CA SER A 249 -27.76 7.17 -3.23
C SER A 249 -29.12 7.67 -3.70
N GLU A 250 -30.22 7.42 -2.98
CA GLU A 250 -31.56 7.93 -3.30
C GLU A 250 -31.66 9.45 -3.27
N GLN A 251 -30.71 10.11 -2.62
CA GLN A 251 -30.52 11.56 -2.68
C GLN A 251 -29.99 11.99 -4.06
N MET A 252 -30.78 11.71 -5.10
CA MET A 252 -30.70 12.37 -6.40
C MET A 252 -31.25 13.79 -6.27
N ARG A 253 -30.45 14.74 -6.76
CA ARG A 253 -30.56 16.18 -6.57
C ARG A 253 -31.81 16.76 -7.25
N LYS A 254 -32.26 17.87 -6.67
CA LYS A 254 -32.74 19.04 -7.42
C LYS A 254 -31.60 19.48 -8.35
N GLU A 255 -31.53 18.93 -9.56
CA GLU A 255 -30.57 19.40 -10.55
C GLU A 255 -31.05 20.74 -11.13
N ALA A 256 -30.12 21.65 -11.39
CA ALA A 256 -30.40 22.79 -12.25
C ALA A 256 -30.57 22.27 -13.69
N ASP A 257 -31.46 22.87 -14.48
CA ASP A 257 -31.81 22.43 -15.85
C ASP A 257 -30.63 22.32 -16.86
N ASP A 258 -29.40 22.66 -16.45
CA ASP A 258 -28.20 22.74 -17.31
C ASP A 258 -27.25 21.51 -17.19
N ILE A 259 -27.69 20.38 -16.64
CA ILE A 259 -26.84 19.17 -16.59
C ILE A 259 -26.92 18.41 -17.91
N GLY A 260 -25.78 18.27 -18.59
CA GLY A 260 -25.68 17.58 -19.87
C GLY A 260 -25.63 16.05 -19.77
N PRO A 261 -25.92 15.32 -20.86
CA PRO A 261 -26.07 13.86 -20.87
C PRO A 261 -24.80 13.08 -20.45
N ALA A 262 -23.62 13.66 -20.63
CA ALA A 262 -22.36 13.05 -20.19
C ALA A 262 -22.24 12.99 -18.66
N ALA A 263 -22.71 14.03 -17.96
CA ALA A 263 -22.67 14.12 -16.51
C ALA A 263 -23.65 13.12 -15.87
N GLU A 264 -24.85 12.96 -16.45
CA GLU A 264 -25.82 11.95 -16.02
C GLU A 264 -25.23 10.53 -16.13
N LEU A 265 -24.61 10.23 -17.26
CA LEU A 265 -24.05 8.90 -17.53
C LEU A 265 -22.92 8.56 -16.53
N ASP A 266 -22.04 9.51 -16.24
CA ASP A 266 -20.98 9.33 -15.24
C ASP A 266 -21.54 9.16 -13.82
N HIS A 267 -22.59 9.90 -13.47
CA HIS A 267 -23.30 9.70 -12.22
C HIS A 267 -23.86 8.27 -12.11
N TRP A 268 -24.55 7.77 -13.14
CA TRP A 268 -25.11 6.41 -13.13
C TRP A 268 -24.03 5.33 -13.05
N LYS A 269 -22.89 5.52 -13.72
CA LYS A 269 -21.72 4.63 -13.60
C LYS A 269 -21.21 4.57 -12.17
N LYS A 270 -21.00 5.72 -11.52
CA LYS A 270 -20.53 5.80 -10.12
C LYS A 270 -21.51 5.13 -9.17
N ARG A 271 -22.81 5.40 -9.35
CA ARG A 271 -23.88 4.75 -8.59
C ARG A 271 -23.81 3.23 -8.74
N MET A 272 -23.74 2.72 -9.96
CA MET A 272 -23.67 1.28 -10.23
C MET A 272 -22.45 0.62 -9.58
N ALA A 273 -21.28 1.28 -9.64
CA ALA A 273 -20.06 0.80 -8.99
C ALA A 273 -20.24 0.70 -7.45
N LYS A 274 -20.82 1.72 -6.81
CA LYS A 274 -21.13 1.72 -5.37
C LYS A 274 -22.04 0.55 -5.00
N PHE A 275 -23.14 0.35 -5.73
CA PHE A 275 -24.06 -0.77 -5.50
C PHE A 275 -23.44 -2.15 -5.73
N ASN A 276 -22.64 -2.32 -6.77
CA ASN A 276 -21.94 -3.58 -7.02
C ASN A 276 -20.98 -3.91 -5.88
N SER A 277 -20.22 -2.91 -5.39
CA SER A 277 -19.34 -3.13 -4.23
C SER A 277 -20.12 -3.50 -2.98
N LEU A 278 -21.27 -2.86 -2.71
CA LEU A 278 -22.12 -3.22 -1.58
C LEU A 278 -22.71 -4.63 -1.72
N LEU A 279 -23.13 -5.02 -2.93
CA LEU A 279 -23.63 -6.35 -3.21
C LEU A 279 -22.56 -7.43 -2.98
N GLU A 280 -21.32 -7.17 -3.36
CA GLU A 280 -20.18 -8.04 -3.05
C GLU A 280 -19.97 -8.17 -1.54
N GLN A 281 -20.04 -7.06 -0.79
CA GLN A 281 -19.94 -7.07 0.67
C GLN A 281 -21.02 -7.92 1.31
N VAL A 282 -22.29 -7.74 0.94
CA VAL A 282 -23.42 -8.52 1.49
C VAL A 282 -23.29 -10.01 1.14
N LYS A 283 -22.76 -10.34 -0.05
CA LYS A 283 -22.54 -11.72 -0.49
C LYS A 283 -21.27 -12.36 0.08
N SER A 284 -20.45 -11.60 0.81
CA SER A 284 -19.18 -12.06 1.36
C SER A 284 -19.38 -13.25 2.32
N PRO A 285 -18.38 -14.14 2.44
CA PRO A 285 -18.43 -15.25 3.40
C PRO A 285 -18.69 -14.77 4.84
N ARG A 286 -18.10 -13.62 5.24
CA ARG A 286 -18.28 -13.04 6.58
C ARG A 286 -19.73 -12.66 6.89
N CYS A 287 -20.42 -12.01 5.95
CA CYS A 287 -21.82 -11.63 6.14
C CYS A 287 -22.71 -12.89 6.19
N LYS A 288 -22.45 -13.86 5.30
CA LYS A 288 -23.17 -15.14 5.29
C LYS A 288 -22.98 -15.92 6.59
N ALA A 289 -21.75 -15.97 7.12
CA ALA A 289 -21.44 -16.65 8.37
C ALA A 289 -22.16 -15.99 9.56
N THR A 290 -22.09 -14.65 9.64
CA THR A 290 -22.79 -13.86 10.67
C THR A 290 -24.29 -14.16 10.69
N VAL A 291 -24.95 -14.03 9.53
CA VAL A 291 -26.39 -14.33 9.40
C VAL A 291 -26.68 -15.81 9.69
N GLY A 292 -25.80 -16.73 9.27
CA GLY A 292 -25.94 -18.16 9.54
C GLY A 292 -25.91 -18.49 11.04
N VAL A 293 -25.01 -17.88 11.80
CA VAL A 293 -24.92 -18.05 13.27
C VAL A 293 -26.15 -17.47 13.95
N LEU A 294 -26.55 -16.24 13.60
CA LEU A 294 -27.73 -15.59 14.18
C LEU A 294 -29.01 -16.38 13.89
N HIS A 295 -29.15 -16.91 12.67
CA HIS A 295 -30.26 -17.79 12.32
C HIS A 295 -30.28 -19.07 13.17
N ALA A 296 -29.12 -19.71 13.35
CA ALA A 296 -29.00 -20.91 14.18
C ALA A 296 -29.29 -20.65 15.66
N ALA A 297 -28.93 -19.48 16.19
CA ALA A 297 -29.26 -19.07 17.55
C ALA A 297 -30.77 -18.84 17.74
N ASN A 298 -31.42 -18.19 16.77
CA ASN A 298 -32.85 -17.91 16.80
C ASN A 298 -33.71 -19.19 16.71
N GLN A 299 -33.25 -20.21 15.99
CA GLN A 299 -33.95 -21.52 15.92
C GLN A 299 -33.87 -22.34 17.23
N ARG A 300 -33.08 -21.89 18.22
CA ARG A 300 -32.90 -22.58 19.51
C ARG A 300 -33.68 -21.95 20.66
N CYS A 301 -34.13 -20.70 20.49
CA CYS A 301 -35.02 -20.03 21.43
C CYS A 301 -36.48 -20.41 21.14
#